data_AF-A0A2U8BQP9-F1
#
_entry.id   AF-A0A2U8BQP9-F1
#
_cell.length_a   1.000
_cell.length_b   1.000
_cell.length_c   1.000
_cell.angle_alpha   90.00
_cell.angle_beta   90.00
_cell.angle_gamma   90.00
#
_symmetry.space_group_name_H-M   'P 1'
#
loop_
_entity.id
_entity.type
_entity.pdbx_description
1 polymer ?
#
loop_
_entity_poly.entity_id
_entity_poly.type
_entity_poly.pdbx_seq_one_letter_code
_entity_poly.pdbx_strand_id
1 'polypeptide(L)'
;KCGIQMYYELGVVKKFQIPQEVLVRFVFSVSKGYRKITYHNWRHGFNVAQTMFTLLMTGKLKQYYTDLEAFAMVTAALCHDIDHRGTNNLYQMKSQNPLAKLHGSSILERHHLEFGKFLLSEESLNIYQNLNRRQYEHVNHLMDIAIIATDLALYFKKRTMFQKIVEESKTYNDQKKWVEYLSLETTKKEIIMAMMMTACDLSAIAKPWEIQSKVALLVAAEFWEQGDLEISVLQQQPIPMMDRRKAAELPKLQVGFIDFVCTFVYKEFSQFHPEILPMYERLLNNRKEWKALADVSEAKMAALQEEQKKDQKTDAPEAPKEKMANGGPVTSSSTCCII
;
A
#
# COMPACT_ATOMS: atom_id res chain seq x y z
N LYS A 1 3.25 -7.04 -23.29
CA LYS A 1 2.28 -7.90 -24.03
C LYS A 1 0.95 -7.97 -23.28
N CYS A 2 0.84 -8.62 -22.12
CA CYS A 2 -0.43 -8.70 -21.38
C CYS A 2 -1.04 -7.31 -21.06
N GLY A 3 -0.20 -6.31 -20.71
CA GLY A 3 -0.68 -4.95 -20.50
C GLY A 3 -1.39 -4.33 -21.72
N ILE A 4 -0.91 -4.61 -22.93
CA ILE A 4 -1.54 -4.18 -24.18
C ILE A 4 -2.86 -4.92 -24.39
N GLN A 5 -2.88 -6.23 -24.10
CA GLN A 5 -4.08 -7.05 -24.22
C GLN A 5 -5.24 -6.52 -23.36
N MET A 6 -4.96 -6.00 -22.16
CA MET A 6 -6.00 -5.40 -21.31
C MET A 6 -6.77 -4.28 -22.03
N TYR A 7 -6.09 -3.43 -22.83
CA TYR A 7 -6.76 -2.38 -23.60
C TYR A 7 -7.61 -2.93 -24.77
N TYR A 8 -7.18 -4.04 -25.38
CA TYR A 8 -7.98 -4.72 -26.40
C TYR A 8 -9.23 -5.37 -25.81
N GLU A 9 -9.10 -6.05 -24.67
CA GLU A 9 -10.22 -6.68 -23.96
C GLU A 9 -11.23 -5.66 -23.43
N LEU A 10 -10.79 -4.46 -23.03
CA LEU A 10 -11.69 -3.35 -22.69
C LEU A 10 -12.42 -2.78 -23.93
N GLY A 11 -12.02 -3.13 -25.15
CA GLY A 11 -12.59 -2.61 -26.40
C GLY A 11 -12.20 -1.17 -26.74
N VAL A 12 -11.33 -0.55 -25.94
CA VAL A 12 -11.03 0.89 -26.02
C VAL A 12 -10.16 1.25 -27.22
N VAL A 13 -9.33 0.31 -27.70
CA VAL A 13 -8.47 0.51 -28.89
C VAL A 13 -9.32 0.80 -30.12
N LYS A 14 -10.34 -0.02 -30.38
CA LYS A 14 -11.25 0.18 -31.51
C LYS A 14 -12.16 1.39 -31.30
N LYS A 15 -12.73 1.53 -30.10
CA LYS A 15 -13.72 2.58 -29.79
C LYS A 15 -13.15 3.98 -29.93
N PHE A 16 -11.95 4.21 -29.39
CA PHE A 16 -11.28 5.52 -29.42
C PHE A 16 -10.20 5.62 -30.50
N GLN A 17 -10.14 4.63 -31.40
CA GLN A 17 -9.23 4.60 -32.55
C GLN A 17 -7.76 4.81 -32.15
N ILE A 18 -7.32 4.17 -31.07
CA ILE A 18 -5.95 4.32 -30.55
C ILE A 18 -4.98 3.66 -31.53
N PRO A 19 -3.99 4.37 -32.09
CA PRO A 19 -2.99 3.75 -32.95
C PRO A 19 -2.19 2.71 -32.18
N GLN A 20 -2.13 1.49 -32.72
CA GLN A 20 -1.57 0.33 -32.02
C GLN A 20 -0.09 0.51 -31.69
N GLU A 21 0.66 1.17 -32.59
CA GLU A 21 2.06 1.50 -32.38
C GLU A 21 2.25 2.42 -31.17
N VAL A 22 1.42 3.47 -31.05
CA VAL A 22 1.46 4.42 -29.93
C VAL A 22 1.14 3.70 -28.61
N LEU A 23 0.15 2.80 -28.61
CA LEU A 23 -0.17 1.98 -27.43
C LEU A 23 1.00 1.09 -27.00
N VAL A 24 1.64 0.40 -27.96
CA VAL A 24 2.82 -0.44 -27.68
C VAL A 24 3.95 0.41 -27.12
N ARG A 25 4.21 1.56 -27.74
CA ARG A 25 5.29 2.48 -27.34
C ARG A 25 5.03 3.04 -25.94
N PHE A 26 3.81 3.48 -25.65
CA PHE A 26 3.38 3.94 -24.32
C PHE A 26 3.66 2.90 -23.25
N VAL A 27 3.13 1.67 -23.40
CA VAL A 27 3.31 0.61 -22.39
C VAL A 27 4.78 0.25 -22.20
N PHE A 28 5.58 0.27 -23.27
CA PHE A 28 7.01 -0.01 -23.19
C PHE A 28 7.80 1.13 -22.52
N SER A 29 7.41 2.39 -22.77
CA SER A 29 7.98 3.57 -22.12
C SER A 29 7.67 3.60 -20.63
N VAL A 30 6.41 3.34 -20.23
CA VAL A 30 6.05 3.20 -18.81
C VAL A 30 6.88 2.09 -18.15
N SER A 31 6.98 0.91 -18.78
CA SER A 31 7.80 -0.18 -18.26
C SER A 31 9.27 0.20 -18.01
N LYS A 32 9.86 1.02 -18.89
CA LYS A 32 11.22 1.55 -18.72
C LYS A 32 11.32 2.70 -17.72
N GLY A 33 10.23 3.44 -17.49
CA GLY A 33 10.17 4.52 -16.50
C GLY A 33 10.15 4.02 -15.05
N TYR A 34 9.73 2.78 -14.81
CA TYR A 34 9.89 2.13 -13.52
C TYR A 34 11.37 1.81 -13.22
N ARG A 35 11.82 2.14 -12.01
CA ARG A 35 13.19 1.87 -11.58
C ARG A 35 13.42 0.39 -11.27
N LYS A 36 14.68 -0.03 -11.36
CA LYS A 36 15.14 -1.37 -10.96
C LYS A 36 15.43 -1.38 -9.45
N ILE A 37 14.37 -1.36 -8.65
CA ILE A 37 14.40 -1.44 -7.18
C ILE A 37 13.66 -2.68 -6.67
N THR A 38 13.80 -2.95 -5.38
CA THR A 38 13.39 -4.21 -4.74
C THR A 38 11.89 -4.50 -4.89
N TYR A 39 11.01 -3.56 -4.54
CA TYR A 39 9.56 -3.79 -4.59
C TYR A 39 8.82 -2.89 -5.60
N HIS A 40 8.93 -1.56 -5.48
CA HIS A 40 8.15 -0.60 -6.30
C HIS A 40 8.74 -0.47 -7.72
N ASN A 41 8.68 -1.56 -8.48
CA ASN A 41 9.20 -1.69 -9.85
C ASN A 41 8.08 -2.06 -10.83
N TRP A 42 8.43 -2.29 -12.11
CA TRP A 42 7.46 -2.59 -13.16
C TRP A 42 6.54 -3.78 -12.85
N ARG A 43 7.00 -4.80 -12.11
CA ARG A 43 6.14 -5.94 -11.76
C ARG A 43 5.00 -5.51 -10.83
N HIS A 44 5.28 -4.62 -9.89
CA HIS A 44 4.26 -4.05 -9.01
C HIS A 44 3.25 -3.25 -9.85
N GLY A 45 3.70 -2.26 -10.64
CA GLY A 45 2.83 -1.46 -11.51
C GLY A 45 1.94 -2.31 -12.44
N PHE A 46 2.50 -3.36 -13.04
CA PHE A 46 1.73 -4.30 -13.87
C PHE A 46 0.68 -5.09 -13.05
N ASN A 47 1.02 -5.59 -11.86
CA ASN A 47 0.09 -6.35 -11.01
C ASN A 47 -1.07 -5.48 -10.51
N VAL A 48 -0.83 -4.21 -10.22
CA VAL A 48 -1.86 -3.24 -9.83
C VAL A 48 -2.84 -3.01 -11.00
N ALA A 49 -2.31 -2.76 -12.20
CA ALA A 49 -3.15 -2.61 -13.38
C ALA A 49 -3.92 -3.88 -13.76
N GLN A 50 -3.30 -5.06 -13.62
CA GLN A 50 -3.98 -6.34 -13.81
C GLN A 50 -5.10 -6.53 -12.79
N THR A 51 -4.88 -6.16 -11.52
CA THR A 51 -5.93 -6.25 -10.50
C THR A 51 -7.06 -5.27 -10.79
N MET A 52 -6.76 -4.03 -11.22
CA MET A 52 -7.76 -3.05 -11.65
C MET A 52 -8.62 -3.59 -12.79
N PHE A 53 -8.00 -4.15 -13.83
CA PHE A 53 -8.70 -4.79 -14.94
C PHE A 53 -9.59 -5.95 -14.46
N THR A 54 -9.09 -6.82 -13.57
CA THR A 54 -9.87 -7.92 -13.01
C THR A 54 -11.05 -7.43 -12.17
N LEU A 55 -10.90 -6.40 -11.35
CA LEU A 55 -12.00 -5.81 -10.59
C LEU A 55 -13.08 -5.22 -11.50
N LEU A 56 -12.68 -4.54 -12.58
CA LEU A 56 -13.61 -4.00 -13.57
C LEU A 56 -14.39 -5.10 -14.28
N MET A 57 -13.70 -6.14 -14.76
CA MET A 57 -14.28 -7.18 -15.62
C MET A 57 -14.90 -8.33 -14.82
N THR A 58 -14.07 -9.05 -14.05
CA THR A 58 -14.50 -10.21 -13.27
C THR A 58 -15.25 -9.81 -12.01
N GLY A 59 -14.83 -8.71 -11.37
CA GLY A 59 -15.53 -8.12 -10.22
C GLY A 59 -16.79 -7.33 -10.60
N LYS A 60 -17.16 -7.28 -11.89
CA LYS A 60 -18.34 -6.60 -12.44
C LYS A 60 -18.50 -5.12 -12.07
N LEU A 61 -17.44 -4.47 -11.58
CA LEU A 61 -17.49 -3.05 -11.20
C LEU A 61 -17.58 -2.14 -12.41
N LYS A 62 -17.22 -2.61 -13.62
CA LYS A 62 -17.35 -1.84 -14.86
C LYS A 62 -18.78 -1.39 -15.14
N GLN A 63 -19.81 -2.05 -14.60
CA GLN A 63 -21.21 -1.66 -14.83
C GLN A 63 -21.55 -0.23 -14.38
N TYR A 64 -20.75 0.37 -13.48
CA TYR A 64 -20.92 1.76 -13.03
C TYR A 64 -20.13 2.78 -13.84
N TYR A 65 -19.24 2.32 -14.72
CA TYR A 65 -18.26 3.13 -15.43
C TYR A 65 -18.37 2.97 -16.94
N THR A 66 -18.19 4.08 -17.63
CA THR A 66 -18.03 4.12 -19.08
C THR A 66 -16.70 3.50 -19.50
N ASP A 67 -16.57 3.16 -20.79
CA ASP A 67 -15.30 2.67 -21.35
C ASP A 67 -14.16 3.70 -21.21
N LEU A 68 -14.48 5.00 -21.19
CA LEU A 68 -13.50 6.06 -21.01
C LEU A 68 -12.96 6.11 -19.58
N GLU A 69 -13.84 5.98 -18.58
CA GLU A 69 -13.46 5.91 -17.16
C GLU A 69 -12.62 4.64 -16.90
N ALA A 70 -13.05 3.48 -17.41
CA ALA A 70 -12.29 2.23 -17.29
C ALA A 70 -10.91 2.32 -17.97
N PHE A 71 -10.84 2.98 -19.13
CA PHE A 71 -9.58 3.27 -19.82
C PHE A 71 -8.65 4.12 -18.95
N ALA A 72 -9.16 5.22 -18.37
CA ALA A 72 -8.39 6.08 -17.47
C ALA A 72 -7.90 5.33 -16.23
N MET A 73 -8.75 4.52 -15.60
CA MET A 73 -8.41 3.76 -14.38
C MET A 73 -7.28 2.74 -14.60
N VAL A 74 -7.30 2.00 -15.71
CA VAL A 74 -6.23 1.03 -16.04
C VAL A 74 -4.91 1.74 -16.38
N THR A 75 -4.98 2.88 -17.10
CA THR A 75 -3.78 3.69 -17.37
C THR A 75 -3.22 4.31 -16.09
N ALA A 76 -4.06 4.85 -15.20
CA ALA A 76 -3.66 5.37 -13.91
C ALA A 76 -2.97 4.28 -13.06
N ALA A 77 -3.54 3.08 -13.01
CA ALA A 77 -2.96 1.95 -12.30
C ALA A 77 -1.58 1.54 -12.84
N LEU A 78 -1.34 1.65 -14.16
CA LEU A 78 -0.02 1.39 -14.75
C LEU A 78 1.02 2.47 -14.43
N CYS A 79 0.59 3.71 -14.17
CA CYS A 79 1.47 4.86 -13.96
C CYS A 79 1.64 5.26 -12.48
N HIS A 80 0.84 4.70 -11.57
CA HIS A 80 0.69 5.23 -10.21
C HIS A 80 1.99 5.32 -9.40
N ASP A 81 3.00 4.51 -9.75
CA ASP A 81 4.28 4.36 -9.05
C ASP A 81 5.50 4.59 -9.97
N ILE A 82 5.29 5.21 -11.12
CA ILE A 82 6.37 5.44 -12.09
C ILE A 82 7.48 6.32 -11.47
N ASP A 83 8.75 5.96 -11.71
CA ASP A 83 9.91 6.63 -11.09
C ASP A 83 9.99 6.57 -9.55
N HIS A 84 9.31 5.63 -8.88
CA HIS A 84 9.45 5.42 -7.43
C HIS A 84 10.92 5.14 -7.03
N ARG A 85 11.37 5.75 -5.93
CA ARG A 85 12.80 5.80 -5.53
C ARG A 85 13.19 4.85 -4.40
N GLY A 86 12.24 4.05 -3.92
CA GLY A 86 12.46 3.10 -2.81
C GLY A 86 12.44 3.76 -1.43
N THR A 87 11.94 4.99 -1.34
CA THR A 87 11.84 5.73 -0.07
C THR A 87 10.51 6.46 0.00
N ASN A 88 9.88 6.54 1.17
CA ASN A 88 8.55 7.10 1.34
C ASN A 88 8.49 8.64 1.47
N ASN A 89 7.27 9.20 1.50
CA ASN A 89 7.01 10.64 1.66
C ASN A 89 7.68 11.25 2.92
N LEU A 90 7.73 10.51 4.04
CA LEU A 90 8.38 10.98 5.27
C LEU A 90 9.88 11.18 5.08
N TYR A 91 10.55 10.25 4.39
CA TYR A 91 11.96 10.40 4.05
C TYR A 91 12.22 11.60 3.13
N GLN A 92 11.36 11.83 2.12
CA GLN A 92 11.48 13.00 1.24
C GLN A 92 11.47 14.32 2.03
N MET A 93 10.57 14.43 3.01
CA MET A 93 10.50 15.60 3.90
C MET A 93 11.75 15.72 4.78
N LYS A 94 12.16 14.64 5.45
CA LYS A 94 13.33 14.66 6.35
C LYS A 94 14.64 14.98 5.62
N SER A 95 14.80 14.46 4.41
CA SER A 95 15.99 14.69 3.56
C SER A 95 15.97 16.04 2.83
N GLN A 96 14.92 16.86 3.00
CA GLN A 96 14.76 18.16 2.33
C GLN A 96 14.87 18.05 0.80
N ASN A 97 14.38 16.93 0.25
CA ASN A 97 14.42 16.64 -1.18
C ASN A 97 13.67 17.73 -1.97
N PRO A 98 14.13 18.15 -3.17
CA PRO A 98 13.41 19.10 -4.00
C PRO A 98 11.93 18.75 -4.24
N LEU A 99 11.58 17.46 -4.35
CA LEU A 99 10.18 17.02 -4.47
C LEU A 99 9.33 17.44 -3.26
N ALA A 100 9.87 17.36 -2.04
CA ALA A 100 9.17 17.79 -0.83
C ALA A 100 9.02 19.31 -0.71
N LYS A 101 9.88 20.08 -1.41
CA LYS A 101 9.76 21.55 -1.49
C LYS A 101 8.75 21.97 -2.56
N LEU A 102 8.67 21.20 -3.65
CA LEU A 102 7.73 21.42 -4.74
C LEU A 102 6.30 21.04 -4.35
N HIS A 103 6.14 19.94 -3.61
CA HIS A 103 4.84 19.39 -3.23
C HIS A 103 4.66 19.44 -1.71
N GLY A 104 3.54 20.01 -1.24
CA GLY A 104 3.22 20.08 0.20
C GLY A 104 2.51 18.85 0.77
N SER A 105 1.88 18.02 -0.06
CA SER A 105 1.15 16.81 0.35
C SER A 105 1.18 15.77 -0.77
N SER A 106 1.15 14.48 -0.41
CA SER A 106 1.21 13.35 -1.35
C SER A 106 2.35 13.53 -2.37
N ILE A 107 3.57 13.70 -1.83
CA ILE A 107 4.74 14.22 -2.55
C ILE A 107 5.09 13.30 -3.73
N LEU A 108 5.22 12.00 -3.47
CA LEU A 108 5.57 11.03 -4.50
C LEU A 108 4.42 10.79 -5.45
N GLU A 109 3.18 10.73 -4.96
CA GLU A 109 1.99 10.51 -5.79
C GLU A 109 1.79 11.63 -6.82
N ARG A 110 2.08 12.89 -6.42
CA ARG A 110 2.09 14.03 -7.37
C ARG A 110 3.21 13.92 -8.39
N HIS A 111 4.40 13.51 -7.97
CA HIS A 111 5.51 13.26 -8.90
C HIS A 111 5.16 12.17 -9.93
N HIS A 112 4.56 11.06 -9.49
CA HIS A 112 4.12 9.97 -10.38
C HIS A 112 3.08 10.47 -11.40
N LEU A 113 2.12 11.28 -10.92
CA LEU A 113 1.10 11.90 -11.77
C LEU A 113 1.71 12.85 -12.81
N GLU A 114 2.59 13.76 -12.39
CA GLU A 114 3.26 14.71 -13.27
C GLU A 114 4.09 13.99 -14.34
N PHE A 115 4.84 12.97 -13.94
CA PHE A 115 5.62 12.15 -14.86
C PHE A 115 4.73 11.39 -15.86
N GLY A 116 3.63 10.80 -15.38
CA GLY A 116 2.66 10.11 -16.23
C GLY A 116 2.00 11.06 -17.25
N LYS A 117 1.59 12.26 -16.82
CA LYS A 117 1.04 13.30 -17.70
C LYS A 117 2.07 13.81 -18.69
N PHE A 118 3.32 13.99 -18.26
CA PHE A 118 4.41 14.37 -19.15
C PHE A 118 4.59 13.34 -20.28
N LEU A 119 4.66 12.04 -19.96
CA LEU A 119 4.71 10.99 -20.99
C LEU A 119 3.52 11.03 -21.95
N LEU A 120 2.31 11.29 -21.46
CA LEU A 120 1.10 11.36 -22.28
C LEU A 120 0.97 12.66 -23.08
N SER A 121 1.79 13.68 -22.77
CA SER A 121 1.85 14.93 -23.53
C SER A 121 2.67 14.82 -24.81
N GLU A 122 3.58 13.84 -24.87
CA GLU A 122 4.36 13.52 -26.06
C GLU A 122 3.48 12.86 -27.13
N GLU A 123 3.36 13.49 -28.31
CA GLU A 123 2.50 13.04 -29.42
C GLU A 123 2.71 11.55 -29.75
N SER A 124 3.97 11.12 -29.72
CA SER A 124 4.36 9.75 -30.07
C SER A 124 4.02 8.69 -29.00
N LEU A 125 3.62 9.11 -27.81
CA LEU A 125 3.21 8.27 -26.67
C LEU A 125 1.75 8.51 -26.24
N ASN A 126 1.10 9.54 -26.77
CA ASN A 126 -0.23 9.97 -26.34
C ASN A 126 -1.33 9.03 -26.86
N ILE A 127 -1.71 8.05 -26.03
CA ILE A 127 -2.83 7.14 -26.31
C ILE A 127 -4.22 7.81 -26.28
N TYR A 128 -4.28 9.10 -25.93
CA TYR A 128 -5.49 9.92 -25.88
C TYR A 128 -5.60 10.92 -27.05
N GLN A 129 -4.70 10.88 -28.03
CA GLN A 129 -4.62 11.86 -29.13
C GLN A 129 -5.90 12.00 -29.97
N ASN A 130 -6.73 10.95 -30.04
CA ASN A 130 -7.98 10.95 -30.80
C ASN A 130 -9.22 11.27 -29.95
N LEU A 131 -9.05 11.55 -28.65
CA LEU A 131 -10.13 12.00 -27.79
C LEU A 131 -10.44 13.47 -28.08
N ASN A 132 -11.71 13.85 -27.97
CA ASN A 132 -12.05 15.27 -27.96
C ASN A 132 -11.61 15.93 -26.65
N ARG A 133 -11.54 17.27 -26.65
CA ARG A 133 -11.07 18.06 -25.51
C ARG A 133 -11.77 17.72 -24.19
N ARG A 134 -13.10 17.58 -24.20
CA ARG A 134 -13.87 17.27 -22.98
C ARG A 134 -13.54 15.88 -22.43
N GLN A 135 -13.35 14.89 -23.31
CA GLN A 135 -12.93 13.56 -22.92
C GLN A 135 -11.50 13.56 -22.35
N TYR A 136 -10.59 14.30 -22.99
CA TYR A 136 -9.20 14.44 -22.54
C TYR A 136 -9.11 15.12 -21.16
N GLU A 137 -9.83 16.22 -20.95
CA GLU A 137 -9.93 16.89 -19.64
C GLU A 137 -10.49 15.93 -18.57
N HIS A 138 -11.53 15.16 -18.91
CA HIS A 138 -12.13 14.20 -17.99
C HIS A 138 -11.18 13.06 -17.61
N VAL A 139 -10.46 12.48 -18.57
CA VAL A 139 -9.46 11.44 -18.30
C VAL A 139 -8.35 11.95 -17.40
N ASN A 140 -7.84 13.17 -17.65
CA ASN A 140 -6.83 13.77 -16.79
C ASN A 140 -7.33 13.96 -15.36
N HIS A 141 -8.56 14.45 -15.17
CA HIS A 141 -9.18 14.57 -13.85
C HIS A 141 -9.28 13.21 -13.13
N LEU A 142 -9.67 12.15 -13.84
CA LEU A 142 -9.75 10.81 -13.26
C LEU A 142 -8.36 10.25 -12.90
N MET A 143 -7.34 10.50 -13.73
CA MET A 143 -5.96 10.11 -13.41
C MET A 143 -5.46 10.83 -12.14
N ASP A 144 -5.78 12.12 -11.98
CA ASP A 144 -5.41 12.89 -10.80
C ASP A 144 -6.01 12.28 -9.53
N ILE A 145 -7.31 11.99 -9.56
CA ILE A 145 -7.99 11.38 -8.41
C ILE A 145 -7.41 9.99 -8.13
N ALA A 146 -7.25 9.16 -9.15
CA ALA A 146 -6.86 7.77 -8.98
C ALA A 146 -5.43 7.64 -8.45
N ILE A 147 -4.46 8.38 -9.02
CA ILE A 147 -3.06 8.31 -8.59
C ILE A 147 -2.88 8.96 -7.22
N ILE A 148 -3.47 10.13 -6.96
CA ILE A 148 -3.32 10.77 -5.64
C ILE A 148 -3.98 9.94 -4.52
N ALA A 149 -5.01 9.15 -4.83
CA ALA A 149 -5.66 8.28 -3.86
C ALA A 149 -4.82 7.08 -3.38
N THR A 150 -3.67 6.78 -4.00
CA THR A 150 -2.77 5.73 -3.50
C THR A 150 -2.07 6.12 -2.19
N ASP A 151 -2.01 7.43 -1.87
CA ASP A 151 -1.53 7.90 -0.57
C ASP A 151 -2.46 7.41 0.56
N LEU A 152 -1.96 6.50 1.38
CA LEU A 152 -2.70 5.92 2.50
C LEU A 152 -3.20 6.97 3.51
N ALA A 153 -2.59 8.16 3.59
CA ALA A 153 -3.09 9.24 4.43
C ALA A 153 -4.46 9.77 3.97
N LEU A 154 -4.75 9.72 2.66
CA LEU A 154 -6.04 10.11 2.09
C LEU A 154 -7.06 8.99 2.17
N TYR A 155 -6.61 7.74 2.02
CA TYR A 155 -7.44 6.54 2.12
C TYR A 155 -8.27 6.50 3.42
N PHE A 156 -7.67 6.78 4.59
CA PHE A 156 -8.40 6.79 5.87
C PHE A 156 -9.57 7.79 5.90
N LYS A 157 -9.45 8.91 5.17
CA LYS A 157 -10.54 9.89 5.04
C LYS A 157 -11.66 9.40 4.14
N LYS A 158 -11.36 8.55 3.15
CA LYS A 158 -12.33 8.01 2.18
C LYS A 158 -13.10 6.80 2.69
N ARG A 159 -12.54 6.02 3.63
CA ARG A 159 -13.15 4.81 4.20
C ARG A 159 -14.60 5.00 4.64
N THR A 160 -14.87 6.00 5.48
CA THR A 160 -16.21 6.22 6.05
C THR A 160 -17.22 6.62 4.98
N MET A 161 -16.79 7.35 3.94
CA MET A 161 -17.66 7.70 2.82
C MET A 161 -17.98 6.47 1.96
N PHE A 162 -16.99 5.60 1.72
CA PHE A 162 -17.22 4.35 1.00
C PHE A 162 -18.15 3.41 1.76
N GLN A 163 -17.98 3.26 3.07
CA GLN A 163 -18.88 2.43 3.90
C GLN A 163 -20.34 2.88 3.78
N LYS A 164 -20.60 4.19 3.79
CA LYS A 164 -21.96 4.72 3.58
C LYS A 164 -22.53 4.38 2.21
N ILE A 165 -21.69 4.39 1.15
CA ILE A 165 -22.11 3.98 -0.20
C ILE A 165 -22.47 2.49 -0.20
N VAL A 166 -21.71 1.64 0.48
CA VAL A 166 -21.99 0.20 0.62
C VAL A 166 -23.27 -0.06 1.43
N GLU A 167 -23.52 0.72 2.47
CA GLU A 167 -24.77 0.64 3.23
C GLU A 167 -25.97 1.10 2.41
N GLU A 168 -25.84 2.21 1.67
CA GLU A 168 -26.87 2.72 0.77
C GLU A 168 -27.20 1.70 -0.33
N SER A 169 -26.20 1.03 -0.91
CA SER A 169 -26.43 0.03 -1.96
C SER A 169 -27.31 -1.12 -1.49
N LYS A 170 -27.25 -1.49 -0.20
CA LYS A 170 -28.07 -2.54 0.40
C LYS A 170 -29.53 -2.14 0.61
N THR A 171 -29.85 -0.84 0.54
CA THR A 171 -31.24 -0.36 0.64
C THR A 171 -32.02 -0.51 -0.67
N TYR A 172 -31.33 -0.78 -1.77
CA TYR A 172 -31.93 -1.02 -3.08
C TYR A 172 -32.22 -2.53 -3.27
N ASN A 173 -33.50 -2.88 -3.38
CA ASN A 173 -33.93 -4.27 -3.66
C ASN A 173 -33.74 -4.68 -5.12
N ASP A 174 -33.49 -3.72 -6.02
CA ASP A 174 -33.29 -3.93 -7.46
C ASP A 174 -31.90 -3.44 -7.85
N GLN A 175 -31.04 -4.38 -8.23
CA GLN A 175 -29.66 -4.11 -8.64
C GLN A 175 -29.60 -3.16 -9.84
N LYS A 176 -30.55 -3.24 -10.78
CA LYS A 176 -30.54 -2.37 -11.97
C LYS A 176 -30.77 -0.91 -11.60
N LYS A 177 -31.71 -0.65 -10.69
CA LYS A 177 -31.96 0.71 -10.17
C LYS A 177 -30.75 1.27 -9.44
N TRP A 178 -30.06 0.44 -8.64
CA TRP A 178 -28.81 0.86 -8.01
C TRP A 178 -27.73 1.23 -9.04
N VAL A 179 -27.55 0.42 -10.08
CA VAL A 179 -26.58 0.68 -11.16
C VAL A 179 -26.91 1.98 -11.89
N GLU A 180 -28.18 2.20 -12.26
CA GLU A 180 -28.63 3.42 -12.94
C GLU A 180 -28.39 4.66 -12.07
N TYR A 181 -28.75 4.59 -10.79
CA TYR A 181 -28.50 5.67 -9.83
C TYR A 181 -27.01 5.97 -9.69
N LEU A 182 -26.20 4.96 -9.37
CA LEU A 182 -24.77 5.13 -9.10
C LEU A 182 -24.01 5.61 -10.35
N SER A 183 -24.45 5.23 -11.55
CA SER A 183 -23.83 5.66 -12.81
C SER A 183 -23.94 7.18 -13.04
N LEU A 184 -24.97 7.83 -12.48
CA LEU A 184 -25.20 9.28 -12.55
C LEU A 184 -24.47 10.04 -11.42
N GLU A 185 -24.17 9.37 -10.31
CA GLU A 185 -23.56 9.95 -9.11
C GLU A 185 -22.03 10.06 -9.22
N THR A 186 -21.55 11.15 -9.82
CA THR A 186 -20.12 11.39 -10.11
C THR A 186 -19.23 11.26 -8.87
N THR A 187 -19.56 11.95 -7.77
CA THR A 187 -18.74 11.92 -6.54
C THR A 187 -18.65 10.53 -5.92
N LYS A 188 -19.73 9.73 -5.97
CA LYS A 188 -19.72 8.36 -5.44
C LYS A 188 -18.81 7.46 -6.27
N LYS A 189 -18.87 7.58 -7.60
CA LYS A 189 -17.96 6.87 -8.51
C LYS A 189 -16.49 7.22 -8.23
N GLU A 190 -16.16 8.49 -8.01
CA GLU A 190 -14.80 8.90 -7.66
C GLU A 190 -14.30 8.31 -6.33
N ILE A 191 -15.18 8.24 -5.32
CA ILE A 191 -14.85 7.59 -4.04
C ILE A 191 -14.60 6.10 -4.23
N ILE A 192 -15.47 5.41 -4.99
CA ILE A 192 -15.29 3.98 -5.29
C ILE A 192 -13.99 3.77 -6.08
N MET A 193 -13.70 4.60 -7.08
CA MET A 193 -12.46 4.55 -7.86
C MET A 193 -11.22 4.72 -6.98
N ALA A 194 -11.22 5.69 -6.06
CA ALA A 194 -10.13 5.89 -5.11
C ALA A 194 -9.92 4.65 -4.23
N MET A 195 -11.00 4.08 -3.68
CA MET A 195 -10.92 2.86 -2.87
C MET A 195 -10.49 1.63 -3.67
N MET A 196 -10.93 1.52 -4.93
CA MET A 196 -10.50 0.47 -5.86
C MET A 196 -9.01 0.57 -6.14
N MET A 197 -8.47 1.79 -6.32
CA MET A 197 -7.04 1.97 -6.54
C MET A 197 -6.22 1.49 -5.32
N THR A 198 -6.59 1.91 -4.10
CA THR A 198 -5.92 1.41 -2.88
C THR A 198 -6.04 -0.11 -2.75
N ALA A 199 -7.20 -0.70 -3.08
CA ALA A 199 -7.36 -2.16 -3.06
C ALA A 199 -6.45 -2.84 -4.09
N CYS A 200 -6.28 -2.27 -5.29
CA CYS A 200 -5.40 -2.81 -6.32
C CYS A 200 -3.93 -2.73 -5.93
N ASP A 201 -3.50 -1.58 -5.40
CA ASP A 201 -2.16 -1.33 -4.91
C ASP A 201 -1.75 -2.36 -3.84
N LEU A 202 -2.65 -2.57 -2.87
CA LEU A 202 -2.44 -3.54 -1.80
C LEU A 202 -2.73 -5.00 -2.19
N SER A 203 -3.01 -5.31 -3.45
CA SER A 203 -3.52 -6.63 -3.88
C SER A 203 -2.56 -7.80 -3.72
N ALA A 204 -1.26 -7.53 -3.52
CA ALA A 204 -0.28 -8.54 -3.19
C ALA A 204 -0.62 -9.31 -1.89
N ILE A 205 -1.29 -8.65 -0.95
CA ILE A 205 -1.67 -9.25 0.35
C ILE A 205 -2.74 -10.34 0.22
N ALA A 206 -3.49 -10.35 -0.89
CA ALA A 206 -4.58 -11.29 -1.16
C ALA A 206 -4.18 -12.42 -2.13
N LYS A 207 -2.88 -12.53 -2.47
CA LYS A 207 -2.36 -13.64 -3.30
C LYS A 207 -2.12 -14.89 -2.43
N PRO A 208 -1.99 -16.10 -3.02
CA PRO A 208 -1.65 -17.30 -2.26
C PRO A 208 -0.38 -17.10 -1.41
N TRP A 209 -0.31 -17.82 -0.29
CA TRP A 209 0.78 -17.72 0.70
C TRP A 209 2.19 -17.76 0.09
N GLU A 210 2.41 -18.66 -0.87
CA GLU A 210 3.71 -18.86 -1.54
C GLU A 210 4.21 -17.62 -2.30
N ILE A 211 3.27 -16.75 -2.70
CA ILE A 211 3.54 -15.49 -3.37
C ILE A 211 3.60 -14.37 -2.33
N GLN A 212 2.60 -14.31 -1.44
CA GLN A 212 2.47 -13.22 -0.48
C GLN A 212 3.67 -13.18 0.49
N SER A 213 4.14 -14.32 0.97
CA SER A 213 5.33 -14.41 1.85
C SER A 213 6.59 -13.85 1.18
N LYS A 214 6.81 -14.16 -0.11
CA LYS A 214 7.93 -13.61 -0.89
C LYS A 214 7.80 -12.11 -1.08
N VAL A 215 6.59 -11.62 -1.42
CA VAL A 215 6.36 -10.19 -1.59
C VAL A 215 6.58 -9.43 -0.29
N ALA A 216 6.12 -9.97 0.85
CA ALA A 216 6.35 -9.36 2.16
C ALA A 216 7.86 -9.20 2.47
N LEU A 217 8.69 -10.17 2.10
CA LEU A 217 10.14 -10.07 2.25
C LEU A 217 10.76 -9.00 1.34
N LEU A 218 10.27 -8.85 0.10
CA LEU A 218 10.73 -7.79 -0.81
C LEU A 218 10.38 -6.39 -0.26
N VAL A 219 9.15 -6.21 0.24
CA VAL A 219 8.72 -4.95 0.87
C VAL A 219 9.53 -4.67 2.13
N ALA A 220 9.75 -5.67 2.98
CA ALA A 220 10.57 -5.52 4.18
C ALA A 220 12.02 -5.14 3.85
N ALA A 221 12.62 -5.79 2.84
CA ALA A 221 13.96 -5.46 2.37
C ALA A 221 14.07 -4.00 1.89
N GLU A 222 13.09 -3.51 1.14
CA GLU A 222 13.08 -2.10 0.71
C GLU A 222 12.92 -1.12 1.89
N PHE A 223 12.09 -1.45 2.90
CA PHE A 223 12.02 -0.66 4.13
C PHE A 223 13.34 -0.68 4.92
N TRP A 224 14.04 -1.80 4.94
CA TRP A 224 15.36 -1.90 5.58
C TRP A 224 16.46 -1.16 4.81
N GLU A 225 16.39 -1.12 3.48
CA GLU A 225 17.25 -0.27 2.66
C GLU A 225 17.01 1.21 2.98
N GLN A 226 15.76 1.65 3.12
CA GLN A 226 15.45 3.01 3.59
C GLN A 226 15.95 3.23 5.03
N GLY A 227 15.77 2.29 5.95
CA GLY A 227 16.24 2.42 7.33
C GLY A 227 17.75 2.63 7.43
N ASP A 228 18.53 1.90 6.61
CA ASP A 228 19.97 2.09 6.50
C ASP A 228 20.34 3.48 5.95
N LEU A 229 19.56 4.02 5.01
CA LEU A 229 19.71 5.40 4.52
C LEU A 229 19.40 6.43 5.60
N GLU A 230 18.38 6.20 6.43
CA GLU A 230 18.05 7.09 7.56
C GLU A 230 19.20 7.14 8.58
N ILE A 231 19.84 6.00 8.86
CA ILE A 231 21.00 5.94 9.74
C ILE A 231 22.21 6.64 9.13
N SER A 232 22.57 6.28 7.89
CA SER A 232 23.82 6.74 7.26
C SER A 232 23.79 8.19 6.80
N VAL A 233 22.65 8.69 6.32
CA VAL A 233 22.52 10.04 5.74
C VAL A 233 21.92 11.02 6.74
N LEU A 234 20.88 10.62 7.46
CA LEU A 234 20.16 11.52 8.38
C LEU A 234 20.66 11.41 9.83
N GLN A 235 21.49 10.41 10.14
CA GLN A 235 21.99 10.12 11.50
C GLN A 235 20.83 9.92 12.50
N GLN A 236 19.73 9.33 12.03
CA GLN A 236 18.53 9.05 12.83
C GLN A 236 18.35 7.55 13.05
N GLN A 237 17.80 7.16 14.20
CA GLN A 237 17.36 5.79 14.41
C GLN A 237 16.02 5.57 13.69
N PRO A 238 15.90 4.54 12.83
CA PRO A 238 14.67 4.23 12.15
C PRO A 238 13.64 3.63 13.12
N ILE A 239 12.37 3.70 12.74
CA ILE A 239 11.31 2.99 13.46
C ILE A 239 11.49 1.47 13.33
N PRO A 240 10.92 0.65 14.24
CA PRO A 240 11.11 -0.80 14.22
C PRO A 240 10.83 -1.49 12.88
N MET A 241 9.84 -1.01 12.14
CA MET A 241 9.47 -1.53 10.82
C MET A 241 10.57 -1.40 9.76
N MET A 242 11.44 -0.41 9.89
CA MET A 242 12.55 -0.14 8.96
C MET A 242 13.90 -0.61 9.51
N ASP A 243 13.94 -1.22 10.69
CA ASP A 243 15.17 -1.74 11.30
C ASP A 243 15.35 -3.23 10.98
N ARG A 244 16.35 -3.55 10.13
CA ARG A 244 16.66 -4.95 9.77
C ARG A 244 17.04 -5.83 10.97
N ARG A 245 17.51 -5.25 12.07
CA ARG A 245 17.84 -5.99 13.31
C ARG A 245 16.58 -6.53 13.99
N LYS A 246 15.41 -5.99 13.65
CA LYS A 246 14.09 -6.39 14.16
C LYS A 246 13.31 -7.27 13.18
N ALA A 247 13.98 -7.92 12.24
CA ALA A 247 13.33 -8.79 11.24
C ALA A 247 12.43 -9.88 11.86
N ALA A 248 12.73 -10.35 13.08
CA ALA A 248 11.91 -11.33 13.80
C ALA A 248 10.51 -10.82 14.18
N GLU A 249 10.29 -9.49 14.19
CA GLU A 249 9.00 -8.85 14.45
C GLU A 249 8.12 -8.77 13.18
N LEU A 250 8.66 -9.06 11.99
CA LEU A 250 7.95 -8.94 10.71
C LEU A 250 6.58 -9.65 10.70
N PRO A 251 6.42 -10.90 11.20
CA PRO A 251 5.10 -11.55 11.22
C PRO A 251 4.05 -10.76 11.98
N LYS A 252 4.41 -10.20 13.14
CA LYS A 252 3.51 -9.39 13.97
C LYS A 252 3.13 -8.09 13.27
N LEU A 253 4.10 -7.44 12.63
CA LEU A 253 3.85 -6.23 11.83
C LEU A 253 2.92 -6.50 10.65
N GLN A 254 3.06 -7.65 9.98
CA GLN A 254 2.17 -8.07 8.88
C GLN A 254 0.74 -8.30 9.37
N VAL A 255 0.55 -8.97 10.52
CA VAL A 255 -0.79 -9.13 11.13
C VAL A 255 -1.43 -7.76 11.40
N GLY A 256 -0.67 -6.83 12.00
CA GLY A 256 -1.17 -5.48 12.28
C GLY A 256 -1.55 -4.70 11.02
N PHE A 257 -0.73 -4.79 9.96
CA PHE A 257 -1.02 -4.17 8.67
C PHE A 257 -2.27 -4.76 8.01
N ILE A 258 -2.41 -6.09 8.03
CA ILE A 258 -3.62 -6.77 7.51
C ILE A 258 -4.85 -6.26 8.26
N ASP A 259 -4.82 -6.24 9.59
CA ASP A 259 -5.97 -5.86 10.42
C ASP A 259 -6.36 -4.39 10.26
N PHE A 260 -5.38 -3.49 10.33
CA PHE A 260 -5.65 -2.06 10.37
C PHE A 260 -5.91 -1.47 8.99
N VAL A 261 -5.21 -1.97 7.95
CA VAL A 261 -5.25 -1.42 6.60
C VAL A 261 -6.11 -2.28 5.67
N CYS A 262 -5.79 -3.56 5.53
CA CYS A 262 -6.32 -4.38 4.44
C CYS A 262 -7.73 -4.91 4.71
N THR A 263 -8.01 -5.37 5.93
CA THR A 263 -9.28 -6.04 6.29
C THR A 263 -10.48 -5.18 5.98
N PHE A 264 -10.44 -3.88 6.30
CA PHE A 264 -11.55 -2.97 6.03
C PHE A 264 -11.91 -2.92 4.54
N VAL A 265 -10.94 -2.64 3.67
CA VAL A 265 -11.22 -2.41 2.24
C VAL A 265 -11.73 -3.67 1.56
N TYR A 266 -11.12 -4.83 1.82
CA TYR A 266 -11.59 -6.09 1.21
C TYR A 266 -12.91 -6.57 1.79
N LYS A 267 -13.15 -6.37 3.09
CA LYS A 267 -14.43 -6.68 3.71
C LYS A 267 -15.56 -5.85 3.08
N GLU A 268 -15.38 -4.53 2.96
CA GLU A 268 -16.40 -3.65 2.38
C GLU A 268 -16.59 -3.92 0.89
N PHE A 269 -15.54 -4.16 0.11
CA PHE A 269 -15.69 -4.59 -1.29
C PHE A 269 -16.39 -5.93 -1.43
N SER A 270 -16.12 -6.91 -0.56
CA SER A 270 -16.80 -8.21 -0.61
C SER A 270 -18.30 -8.13 -0.25
N GLN A 271 -18.68 -7.15 0.57
CA GLN A 271 -20.09 -6.85 0.86
C GLN A 271 -20.75 -6.05 -0.27
N PHE A 272 -19.98 -5.20 -0.96
CA PHE A 272 -20.47 -4.40 -2.08
C PHE A 272 -20.67 -5.26 -3.34
N HIS A 273 -19.73 -6.18 -3.60
CA HIS A 273 -19.73 -7.11 -4.73
C HIS A 273 -19.27 -8.50 -4.29
N PRO A 274 -20.15 -9.53 -4.35
CA PRO A 274 -19.81 -10.88 -3.90
C PRO A 274 -18.70 -11.53 -4.75
N GLU A 275 -18.49 -11.10 -5.99
CA GLU A 275 -17.41 -11.54 -6.87
C GLU A 275 -16.01 -11.28 -6.28
N ILE A 276 -15.88 -10.37 -5.31
CA ILE A 276 -14.62 -10.00 -4.66
C ILE A 276 -14.37 -10.81 -3.38
N LEU A 277 -15.37 -11.57 -2.89
CA LEU A 277 -15.24 -12.42 -1.70
C LEU A 277 -13.98 -13.31 -1.68
N PRO A 278 -13.54 -13.93 -2.79
CA PRO A 278 -12.32 -14.74 -2.79
C PRO A 278 -11.05 -13.98 -2.40
N MET A 279 -10.97 -12.67 -2.67
CA MET A 279 -9.83 -11.86 -2.23
C MET A 279 -9.83 -11.65 -0.72
N TYR A 280 -11.02 -11.43 -0.14
CA TYR A 280 -11.18 -11.27 1.30
C TYR A 280 -10.88 -12.57 2.06
N GLU A 281 -11.37 -13.72 1.57
CA GLU A 281 -11.07 -15.03 2.18
C GLU A 281 -9.56 -15.34 2.14
N ARG A 282 -8.89 -15.04 1.02
CA ARG A 282 -7.43 -15.21 0.90
C ARG A 282 -6.66 -14.30 1.85
N LEU A 283 -7.10 -13.06 2.04
CA LEU A 283 -6.53 -12.15 3.04
C LEU A 283 -6.61 -12.78 4.45
N LEU A 284 -7.77 -13.32 4.83
CA LEU A 284 -7.97 -13.95 6.14
C LEU A 284 -7.09 -15.20 6.32
N ASN A 285 -6.92 -15.99 5.26
CA ASN A 285 -6.00 -17.13 5.28
C ASN A 285 -4.55 -16.68 5.49
N ASN A 286 -4.08 -15.69 4.73
CA ASN A 286 -2.72 -15.15 4.92
C ASN A 286 -2.52 -14.54 6.31
N ARG A 287 -3.55 -13.90 6.88
CA ARG A 287 -3.52 -13.41 8.26
C ARG A 287 -3.29 -14.55 9.25
N LYS A 288 -3.95 -15.69 9.06
CA LYS A 288 -3.79 -16.88 9.92
C LYS A 288 -2.37 -17.42 9.85
N GLU A 289 -1.79 -17.53 8.66
CA GLU A 289 -0.40 -17.96 8.47
C GLU A 289 0.59 -17.00 9.15
N TRP A 290 0.44 -15.69 8.97
CA TRP A 290 1.28 -14.71 9.65
C TRP A 290 1.13 -14.74 11.16
N LYS A 291 -0.09 -14.97 11.68
CA LYS A 291 -0.33 -15.09 13.11
C LYS A 291 0.36 -16.32 13.69
N ALA A 292 0.31 -17.46 12.99
CA ALA A 292 1.03 -18.66 13.41
C ALA A 292 2.55 -18.42 13.47
N LEU A 293 3.12 -17.73 12.48
CA LEU A 293 4.53 -17.34 12.49
C LEU A 293 4.87 -16.34 13.61
N ALA A 294 3.98 -15.39 13.90
CA ALA A 294 4.14 -14.45 15.00
C ALA A 294 4.18 -15.18 16.35
N ASP A 295 3.28 -16.15 16.56
CA ASP A 295 3.22 -16.93 17.81
C ASP A 295 4.48 -17.76 18.04
N VAL A 296 5.01 -18.38 16.98
CA VAL A 296 6.29 -19.10 17.04
C VAL A 296 7.45 -18.16 17.36
N SER A 297 7.49 -16.97 16.74
CA SER A 297 8.53 -15.97 16.99
C SER A 297 8.48 -15.46 18.44
N GLU A 298 7.29 -15.13 18.94
CA GLU A 298 7.08 -14.67 20.31
C GLU A 298 7.47 -15.74 21.35
N ALA A 299 7.09 -17.00 21.12
CA ALA A 299 7.48 -18.11 21.99
C ALA A 299 9.00 -18.31 22.04
N LYS A 300 9.68 -18.23 20.89
CA LYS A 300 11.14 -18.34 20.81
C LYS A 300 11.83 -17.20 21.55
N MET A 301 11.35 -15.97 21.39
CA MET A 301 11.90 -14.80 22.08
C MET A 301 11.67 -14.87 23.59
N ALA A 302 10.52 -15.36 24.05
CA ALA A 302 10.23 -15.57 25.47
C ALA A 302 11.19 -16.60 26.09
N ALA A 303 11.42 -17.74 25.41
CA ALA A 303 12.36 -18.76 25.88
C ALA A 303 13.79 -18.22 26.02
N LEU A 304 14.27 -17.46 25.01
CA LEU A 304 15.60 -16.83 25.06
C LEU A 304 15.73 -15.82 26.22
N GLN A 305 14.67 -15.06 26.50
CA GLN A 305 14.66 -14.13 27.64
C GLN A 305 14.67 -14.85 28.99
N GLU A 306 14.01 -16.01 29.09
CA GLU A 306 14.06 -16.84 30.31
C GLU A 306 15.43 -17.47 30.53
N GLU A 307 16.11 -17.92 29.47
CA GLU A 307 17.48 -18.43 29.53
C GLU A 307 18.46 -17.32 29.97
N GLN A 308 18.40 -16.14 29.35
CA GLN A 308 19.24 -15.01 29.75
C GLN A 308 19.03 -14.58 31.22
N LYS A 309 17.79 -14.67 31.72
CA LYS A 309 17.48 -14.41 33.14
C LYS A 309 17.99 -15.50 34.08
N LYS A 310 18.14 -16.74 33.61
CA LYS A 310 18.75 -17.82 34.39
C LYS A 310 20.27 -17.67 34.43
N ASP A 311 20.90 -17.35 33.30
CA ASP A 311 22.34 -17.14 33.19
C ASP A 311 22.82 -15.94 34.04
N GLN A 312 22.06 -14.83 34.02
CA GLN A 312 22.35 -13.67 34.88
C GLN A 312 22.17 -13.95 36.38
N LYS A 313 21.40 -14.98 36.77
CA LYS A 313 21.24 -15.40 38.17
C LYS A 313 22.35 -16.35 38.63
N THR A 314 22.97 -17.10 37.72
CA THR A 314 24.10 -17.99 38.02
C THR A 314 25.45 -17.28 38.07
N ASP A 315 25.61 -16.13 37.39
CA ASP A 315 26.83 -15.32 37.41
C ASP A 315 26.86 -14.22 38.50
N ALA A 316 25.90 -14.21 39.42
CA ALA A 316 25.95 -13.32 40.58
C ALA A 316 27.06 -13.79 41.54
N PRO A 317 28.09 -12.97 41.85
CA PRO A 317 29.15 -13.38 42.75
C PRO A 317 28.58 -13.64 44.15
N GLU A 318 28.95 -14.78 44.76
CA GLU A 318 28.66 -15.04 46.18
C GLU A 318 29.20 -13.86 47.01
N ALA A 319 28.29 -13.15 47.69
CA ALA A 319 28.66 -12.13 48.64
C ALA A 319 29.59 -12.74 49.71
N PRO A 320 30.69 -12.07 50.10
CA PRO A 320 31.56 -12.58 51.15
C PRO A 320 30.74 -12.71 52.45
N LYS A 321 30.76 -13.89 53.07
CA LYS A 321 30.17 -14.09 54.40
C LYS A 321 30.95 -13.24 55.42
N GLU A 322 30.44 -12.05 55.72
CA GLU A 322 30.92 -11.26 56.86
C GLU A 322 30.61 -12.00 58.17
N LYS A 323 31.68 -12.25 58.94
CA LYS A 323 31.59 -12.76 60.30
C LYS A 323 30.98 -11.69 61.20
N MET A 324 29.93 -12.04 61.92
CA MET A 324 29.34 -11.24 62.99
C MET A 324 30.40 -10.88 64.04
N ALA A 325 30.52 -9.59 64.34
CA ALA A 325 31.07 -9.10 65.60
C ALA A 325 30.13 -8.03 66.17
N ASN A 326 29.72 -8.25 67.41
CA ASN A 326 28.80 -7.46 68.22
C ASN A 326 29.19 -5.98 68.35
N GLY A 327 28.19 -5.09 68.38
CA GLY A 327 28.35 -3.76 68.98
C GLY A 327 27.18 -2.80 68.78
N GLY A 328 26.22 -2.81 69.71
CA GLY A 328 25.52 -1.65 70.31
C GLY A 328 24.71 -0.66 69.44
N PRO A 329 23.51 -0.20 69.89
CA PRO A 329 22.61 0.61 69.07
C PRO A 329 22.90 2.12 69.19
N VAL A 330 22.80 2.85 68.08
CA VAL A 330 22.62 4.30 68.09
C VAL A 330 21.57 4.72 67.05
N THR A 331 20.66 5.54 67.52
CA THR A 331 19.40 6.02 66.91
C THR A 331 19.56 7.24 66.01
N SER A 332 18.53 7.46 65.16
CA SER A 332 18.12 8.72 64.49
C SER A 332 18.98 9.15 63.29
N SER A 333 18.50 9.80 62.23
CA SER A 333 17.24 10.46 61.86
C SER A 333 17.24 10.65 60.34
N SER A 334 16.05 10.79 59.75
CA SER A 334 15.77 11.09 58.35
C SER A 334 16.29 12.46 57.89
N THR A 335 16.88 12.55 56.70
CA THR A 335 16.65 13.73 55.84
C THR A 335 16.80 13.40 54.35
N CYS A 336 15.87 13.99 53.60
CA CYS A 336 15.66 14.00 52.16
C CYS A 336 16.68 14.89 51.43
N CYS A 337 17.05 14.52 50.19
CA CYS A 337 17.45 15.37 49.05
C CYS A 337 17.68 14.41 47.85
N ILE A 338 16.80 14.35 46.83
CA ILE A 338 16.83 15.14 45.58
C ILE A 338 18.27 15.36 45.08
N ILE A 339 18.63 14.75 43.94
CA ILE A 339 18.57 15.33 42.58
C ILE A 339 18.26 14.19 41.59
#